data_AF-A0A1J6KKQ2-F1
#
_entry.id   AF-A0A1J6KKQ2-F1
#
_cell.length_a   1.000
_cell.length_b   1.000
_cell.length_c   1.000
_cell.angle_alpha   90.00
_cell.angle_beta   90.00
_cell.angle_gamma   90.00
#
_symmetry.space_group_name_H-M   'P 1'
#
loop_
_entity.id
_entity.type
_entity.pdbx_description
1 polymer ?
#
loop_
_entity_poly.entity_id
_entity_poly.type
_entity_poly.pdbx_seq_one_letter_code
_entity_poly.pdbx_strand_id
1 'polypeptide(L)'
;EAFGTAYLNGTYYWLLGGGSCASNDCSVLSFDFGNEVFVEIGGPDVGRAFNHRNVRLVLLDDFIALMTVVEGFVYDIWIMIQPGVWNKQFTFQCTSYIKSWYSSALIFVNKRSHLFYYDVRTRTTRNLGFRHPGLRRTIWKTTDGCSVHFYKESLVTIK
;
A
#
# COMPACT_ATOMS: atom_id res chain seq x y z
N GLU A 1 -0.82 3.32 -9.13
CA GLU A 1 -0.13 2.38 -8.21
C GLU A 1 -1.11 1.30 -7.76
N ALA A 2 -0.61 0.09 -7.54
CA ALA A 2 -1.43 -1.03 -7.08
C ALA A 2 -0.86 -1.55 -5.76
N PHE A 3 -1.73 -1.97 -4.83
CA PHE A 3 -1.30 -2.57 -3.58
C PHE A 3 -0.34 -3.73 -3.80
N GLY A 4 0.84 -3.67 -3.18
CA GLY A 4 1.83 -4.73 -3.27
C GLY A 4 2.85 -4.55 -4.41
N THR A 5 2.70 -3.51 -5.24
CA THR A 5 3.67 -3.18 -6.30
C THR A 5 3.88 -1.68 -6.43
N ALA A 6 5.10 -1.24 -6.70
CA ALA A 6 5.41 0.16 -6.97
C ALA A 6 6.39 0.28 -8.14
N TYR A 7 6.37 1.43 -8.82
CA TYR A 7 7.34 1.79 -9.84
C TYR A 7 7.91 3.15 -9.50
N LEU A 8 9.23 3.26 -9.44
CA LEU A 8 9.92 4.49 -9.13
C LEU A 8 11.26 4.53 -9.87
N ASN A 9 11.52 5.63 -10.57
CA ASN A 9 12.81 5.93 -11.21
C ASN A 9 13.41 4.80 -12.05
N GLY A 10 12.60 4.11 -12.87
CA GLY A 10 13.11 3.04 -13.73
C GLY A 10 13.14 1.66 -13.08
N THR A 11 12.66 1.52 -11.84
CA THR A 11 12.69 0.27 -11.08
C THR A 11 11.29 -0.16 -10.66
N TYR A 12 10.94 -1.44 -10.90
CA TYR A 12 9.74 -2.04 -10.30
C TYR A 12 10.07 -2.66 -8.96
N TYR A 13 9.10 -2.61 -8.06
CA TYR A 13 9.17 -3.17 -6.72
C TYR A 13 7.94 -4.04 -6.47
N TRP A 14 8.15 -5.21 -5.87
CA TRP A 14 7.10 -6.13 -5.44
C TRP A 14 7.28 -6.48 -3.98
N LEU A 15 6.18 -6.46 -3.22
CA LEU A 15 6.19 -7.02 -1.88
C LEU A 15 6.25 -8.54 -1.97
N LEU A 16 7.29 -9.15 -1.40
CA LEU A 16 7.34 -10.57 -1.17
C LEU A 16 6.63 -10.86 0.16
N GLY A 17 5.48 -11.51 0.08
CA GLY A 17 4.79 -12.01 1.26
C GLY A 17 5.45 -13.30 1.72
N GLY A 18 5.92 -13.36 2.96
CA GLY A 18 6.47 -14.57 3.57
C GLY A 18 5.57 -15.77 3.28
N GLY A 19 6.11 -16.73 2.50
CA GLY A 19 5.36 -17.86 1.95
C GLY A 19 4.92 -18.90 2.98
N SER A 20 5.32 -18.75 4.24
CA SER A 20 4.85 -19.59 5.33
C SER A 20 4.71 -18.77 6.61
N CYS A 21 3.80 -19.18 7.49
CA CYS A 21 3.55 -18.59 8.81
C CYS A 21 4.76 -18.63 9.78
N ALA A 22 5.97 -18.93 9.30
CA ALA A 22 7.18 -19.13 10.08
C ALA A 22 8.31 -18.15 9.75
N SER A 23 8.32 -17.49 8.58
CA SER A 23 9.26 -16.40 8.30
C SER A 23 8.63 -15.08 8.71
N ASN A 24 9.17 -14.44 9.74
CA ASN A 24 8.70 -13.14 10.24
C ASN A 24 9.08 -11.97 9.31
N ASP A 25 9.80 -12.26 8.23
CA ASP A 25 10.46 -11.27 7.41
C ASP A 25 9.58 -10.91 6.21
N CYS A 26 9.34 -9.62 6.03
CA CYS A 26 8.90 -9.10 4.74
C CYS A 26 10.14 -8.66 3.98
N SER A 27 10.15 -8.90 2.67
CA SER A 27 11.15 -8.37 1.77
C SER A 27 10.47 -7.74 0.55
N VAL A 28 11.22 -6.87 -0.11
CA VAL A 28 10.80 -6.20 -1.34
C VAL A 28 11.74 -6.67 -2.43
N LEU A 29 11.19 -7.31 -3.46
CA LEU A 29 11.94 -7.58 -4.68
C LEU A 29 11.95 -6.31 -5.52
N SER A 30 13.12 -5.92 -5.99
CA SER A 30 13.28 -4.84 -6.96
C SER A 30 13.83 -5.38 -8.29
N PHE A 31 13.44 -4.75 -9.39
CA PHE A 31 13.97 -5.00 -10.73
C PHE A 31 14.28 -3.67 -11.41
N ASP A 32 15.56 -3.42 -11.64
CA ASP A 32 16.06 -2.24 -12.34
C ASP A 32 16.08 -2.52 -13.84
N PHE A 33 15.32 -1.75 -14.63
CA PHE A 33 15.29 -1.93 -16.10
C PHE A 33 16.53 -1.41 -16.82
N GLY A 34 17.28 -0.48 -16.21
CA GLY A 34 18.50 0.05 -16.81
C GLY A 34 19.65 -0.95 -16.76
N ASN A 35 19.70 -1.73 -15.69
CA ASN A 35 20.74 -2.73 -15.46
C ASN A 35 20.27 -4.18 -15.65
N GLU A 36 18.96 -4.40 -15.77
CA GLU A 36 18.30 -5.71 -15.85
C GLU A 36 18.62 -6.64 -14.66
N VAL A 37 18.73 -6.07 -13.45
CA VAL A 37 19.11 -6.81 -12.23
C VAL A 37 17.95 -6.89 -11.24
N PHE A 38 17.76 -8.08 -10.67
CA PHE A 38 16.90 -8.30 -9.51
C PHE A 38 17.69 -8.15 -8.20
N VAL A 39 17.12 -7.43 -7.23
CA VAL A 39 17.68 -7.32 -5.88
C VAL A 39 16.55 -7.50 -4.87
N GLU A 40 16.75 -8.42 -3.92
CA GLU A 40 15.88 -8.57 -2.76
C GLU A 40 16.34 -7.64 -1.63
N ILE A 41 15.39 -6.91 -1.07
CA ILE A 41 15.63 -5.88 -0.06
C ILE A 41 14.85 -6.27 1.20
N GLY A 42 15.56 -6.46 2.32
CA GLY A 42 14.92 -6.74 3.61
C GLY A 42 14.01 -5.60 4.07
N GLY A 43 12.92 -5.92 4.74
CA GLY A 43 12.00 -4.96 5.37
C GLY A 43 12.53 -4.34 6.67
N PRO A 44 11.77 -3.42 7.29
CA PRO A 44 12.15 -2.79 8.56
C PRO A 44 12.16 -3.80 9.70
N ASP A 45 13.12 -3.67 10.62
CA ASP A 45 13.08 -4.38 11.91
C ASP A 45 12.09 -3.69 12.85
N VAL A 46 10.94 -4.33 13.08
CA VAL A 46 9.84 -3.77 13.87
C VAL A 46 9.46 -4.63 15.08
N GLY A 47 10.26 -5.66 15.39
CA GLY A 47 10.00 -6.59 16.50
C GLY A 47 8.67 -7.36 16.42
N ARG A 48 8.01 -7.39 15.24
CA ARG A 48 6.77 -8.15 14.99
C ARG A 48 6.80 -8.83 13.64
N ALA A 49 6.12 -9.96 13.55
CA ALA A 49 6.02 -10.74 12.32
C ALA A 49 5.22 -10.02 11.24
N PHE A 50 5.77 -10.02 10.02
CA PHE A 50 5.06 -9.59 8.84
C PHE A 50 4.46 -10.78 8.07
N ASN A 51 3.28 -10.56 7.50
CA ASN A 51 2.65 -11.47 6.56
C ASN A 51 1.83 -10.68 5.53
N HIS A 52 1.35 -11.38 4.51
CA HIS A 52 0.53 -10.80 3.43
C HIS A 52 -0.75 -10.11 3.91
N ARG A 53 -1.17 -10.25 5.17
CA ARG A 53 -2.36 -9.60 5.74
C ARG A 53 -2.05 -8.27 6.42
N ASN A 54 -0.82 -8.10 6.93
CA ASN A 54 -0.48 -6.96 7.77
C ASN A 54 0.57 -6.00 7.15
N VAL A 55 1.08 -6.28 5.95
CA VAL A 55 1.99 -5.36 5.21
C VAL A 55 1.47 -5.08 3.81
N ARG A 56 1.64 -3.84 3.36
CA ARG A 56 1.41 -3.40 1.99
C ARG A 56 2.58 -2.55 1.51
N LEU A 57 3.03 -2.80 0.29
CA LEU A 57 3.92 -1.89 -0.44
C LEU A 57 3.08 -0.80 -1.10
N VAL A 58 3.47 0.44 -0.87
CA VAL A 58 2.84 1.65 -1.40
C VAL A 58 3.93 2.62 -1.87
N LEU A 59 3.57 3.55 -2.75
CA LEU A 59 4.39 4.72 -3.03
C LEU A 59 3.84 5.89 -2.22
N LEU A 60 4.72 6.61 -1.53
CA LEU A 60 4.37 7.83 -0.81
C LEU A 60 5.33 8.93 -1.27
N ASP A 61 4.78 9.87 -2.04
CA ASP A 61 5.56 10.86 -2.79
C ASP A 61 6.60 10.13 -3.67
N ASP A 62 7.88 10.43 -3.53
CA ASP A 62 8.98 9.79 -4.27
C ASP A 62 9.68 8.69 -3.46
N PHE A 63 9.02 8.13 -2.45
CA PHE A 63 9.56 7.07 -1.62
C PHE A 63 8.79 5.77 -1.77
N ILE A 64 9.54 4.69 -1.92
CA ILE A 64 9.02 3.34 -1.67
C ILE A 64 8.71 3.22 -0.18
N ALA A 65 7.49 2.81 0.15
CA ALA A 65 7.03 2.74 1.51
C ALA A 65 6.30 1.43 1.84
N LEU A 66 6.42 1.02 3.09
CA LEU A 66 5.63 -0.07 3.66
C LEU A 66 4.61 0.50 4.63
N MET A 67 3.35 0.18 4.36
CA MET A 67 2.25 0.38 5.28
C MET A 67 2.01 -0.90 6.06
N THR A 68 2.16 -0.83 7.38
CA THR A 68 2.08 -1.99 8.26
C THR A 68 0.97 -1.83 9.29
N VAL A 69 0.21 -2.88 9.56
CA VAL A 69 -0.80 -2.88 10.62
C VAL A 69 -0.10 -2.99 11.97
N VAL A 70 -0.42 -2.09 12.89
CA VAL A 70 0.02 -2.14 14.29
C VAL A 70 -1.03 -2.88 15.11
N GLU A 71 -2.24 -2.31 15.18
CA GLU A 71 -3.38 -2.88 15.89
C GLU A 71 -4.68 -2.39 15.24
N GLY A 72 -5.62 -3.29 14.96
CA GLY A 72 -6.91 -2.94 14.37
C GLY A 72 -6.78 -2.16 13.06
N PHE A 73 -7.15 -0.88 13.09
CA PHE A 73 -7.06 0.05 11.95
C PHE A 73 -6.00 1.14 12.15
N VAL A 74 -5.00 0.86 12.98
CA VAL A 74 -3.81 1.70 13.18
C VAL A 74 -2.69 1.20 12.29
N TYR A 75 -2.08 2.11 11.54
CA TYR A 75 -1.09 1.82 10.53
C TYR A 75 0.18 2.65 10.74
N ASP A 76 1.33 2.01 10.63
CA ASP A 76 2.63 2.67 10.51
C ASP A 76 3.03 2.77 9.04
N ILE A 77 3.58 3.92 8.66
CA ILE A 77 4.26 4.13 7.38
C ILE A 77 5.76 4.13 7.62
N TRP A 78 6.45 3.25 6.91
CA TRP A 78 7.90 3.16 6.83
C TRP A 78 8.34 3.56 5.43
N ILE A 79 9.30 4.47 5.29
CA ILE A 79 9.87 4.83 4.00
C ILE A 79 11.27 4.23 3.86
N MET A 80 11.58 3.75 2.67
CA MET A 80 12.91 3.28 2.31
C MET A 80 13.75 4.48 1.87
N ILE A 81 14.69 4.91 2.71
CA ILE A 81 15.58 6.05 2.39
C ILE A 81 16.78 5.61 1.57
N GLN A 82 17.19 4.35 1.71
CA GLN A 82 18.20 3.65 0.93
C GLN A 82 17.79 2.17 0.88
N PRO A 83 18.25 1.37 -0.10
CA PRO A 83 17.93 -0.07 -0.15
C PRO A 83 18.22 -0.76 1.19
N GLY A 84 17.17 -1.27 1.84
CA GLY A 84 17.24 -1.99 3.13
C GLY A 84 17.25 -1.09 4.36
N VAL A 85 17.33 0.23 4.20
CA VAL A 85 17.32 1.21 5.29
C VAL A 85 15.95 1.86 5.37
N TRP A 86 15.22 1.51 6.42
CA TRP A 86 13.83 1.94 6.62
C TRP A 86 13.69 2.89 7.80
N ASN A 87 13.00 4.00 7.58
CA ASN A 87 12.63 4.94 8.63
C ASN A 87 11.12 4.97 8.83
N LYS A 88 10.66 4.89 10.07
CA LYS A 88 9.26 5.14 10.40
C LYS A 88 8.96 6.62 10.23
N GLN A 89 8.06 6.95 9.30
CA GLN A 89 7.70 8.33 9.01
C GLN A 89 6.57 8.83 9.92
N PHE A 90 5.48 8.08 10.04
CA PHE A 90 4.35 8.41 10.93
C PHE A 90 3.43 7.22 11.17
N THR A 91 2.54 7.39 12.15
CA THR A 91 1.42 6.50 12.43
C THR A 91 0.11 7.24 12.15
N PHE A 92 -0.87 6.55 11.57
CA PHE A 92 -2.22 7.09 11.38
C PHE A 92 -3.28 6.01 11.66
N GLN A 93 -4.51 6.45 11.90
CA GLN A 93 -5.63 5.58 12.21
C GLN A 93 -6.76 5.79 11.20
N CYS A 94 -7.29 4.70 10.67
CA CYS A 94 -8.52 4.68 9.88
C CYS A 94 -9.69 4.17 10.72
N THR A 95 -10.91 4.35 10.21
CA THR A 95 -12.12 3.83 10.84
C THR A 95 -12.54 2.45 10.30
N SER A 96 -11.84 1.96 9.28
CA SER A 96 -12.12 0.68 8.61
C SER A 96 -10.93 0.22 7.75
N TYR A 97 -11.09 -0.93 7.10
CA TYR A 97 -10.17 -1.44 6.09
C TYR A 97 -10.01 -0.47 4.91
N ILE A 98 -8.75 -0.30 4.50
CA ILE A 98 -8.34 0.47 3.32
C ILE A 98 -8.61 -0.36 2.06
N LYS A 99 -9.19 0.28 1.04
CA LYS A 99 -9.54 -0.32 -0.26
C LYS A 99 -8.57 0.07 -1.37
N SER A 100 -7.98 1.27 -1.31
CA SER A 100 -6.96 1.72 -2.28
C SER A 100 -6.02 2.75 -1.65
N TRP A 101 -4.85 2.91 -2.27
CA TRP A 101 -3.83 3.90 -1.94
C TRP A 101 -3.27 4.50 -3.22
N TYR A 102 -3.07 5.82 -3.23
CA TYR A 102 -2.42 6.55 -4.31
C TYR A 102 -1.72 7.79 -3.76
N SER A 103 -0.39 7.89 -3.97
CA SER A 103 0.41 9.01 -3.46
C SER A 103 0.24 9.21 -1.94
N SER A 104 -0.42 10.26 -1.47
CA SER A 104 -0.76 10.50 -0.05
C SER A 104 -2.18 10.10 0.34
N ALA A 105 -2.97 9.68 -0.64
CA ALA A 105 -4.41 9.49 -0.50
C ALA A 105 -4.76 8.02 -0.36
N LEU A 106 -5.53 7.69 0.67
CA LEU A 106 -6.14 6.38 0.81
C LEU A 106 -7.66 6.47 0.68
N ILE A 107 -8.23 5.40 0.15
CA ILE A 107 -9.68 5.22 0.05
C ILE A 107 -10.09 4.10 0.99
N PHE A 108 -11.07 4.34 1.84
CA PHE A 108 -11.61 3.35 2.76
C PHE A 108 -13.15 3.34 2.74
N VAL A 109 -13.73 2.25 3.25
CA VAL A 109 -15.18 2.05 3.30
C VAL A 109 -15.66 1.96 4.74
N ASN A 110 -16.45 2.94 5.18
CA ASN A 110 -16.96 2.92 6.54
C ASN A 110 -18.00 1.79 6.76
N LYS A 111 -18.42 1.59 8.02
CA LYS A 111 -19.41 0.57 8.40
C LYS A 111 -20.77 0.70 7.68
N ARG A 112 -21.09 1.87 7.13
CA ARG A 112 -22.33 2.16 6.38
C ARG A 112 -22.18 1.98 4.86
N SER A 113 -21.04 1.47 4.41
CA SER A 113 -20.70 1.24 3.00
C SER A 113 -20.51 2.52 2.18
N HIS A 114 -20.15 3.63 2.82
CA HIS A 114 -19.77 4.87 2.14
C HIS A 114 -18.27 4.88 1.85
N LEU A 115 -17.89 5.40 0.69
CA LEU A 115 -16.50 5.65 0.34
C LEU A 115 -16.01 6.95 0.98
N PHE A 116 -14.82 6.87 1.55
CA PHE A 116 -14.10 8.01 2.09
C PHE A 116 -12.71 8.09 1.47
N TYR A 117 -12.30 9.33 1.26
CA TYR A 117 -10.93 9.71 0.99
C TYR A 117 -10.29 10.16 2.31
N TYR A 118 -9.04 9.78 2.54
CA TYR A 118 -8.22 10.30 3.61
C TYR A 118 -6.84 10.64 3.08
N ASP A 119 -6.38 11.85 3.36
CA ASP A 119 -5.02 12.27 3.05
C ASP A 119 -4.16 12.11 4.30
N VAL A 120 -3.13 11.26 4.22
CA VAL A 120 -2.29 10.95 5.38
C VAL A 120 -1.39 12.09 5.81
N ARG A 121 -1.10 13.04 4.90
CA ARG A 121 -0.20 14.18 5.15
C ARG A 121 -0.93 15.27 5.94
N THR A 122 -2.11 15.64 5.47
CA THR A 122 -2.97 16.67 6.06
C THR A 122 -3.88 16.12 7.15
N ARG A 123 -4.03 14.78 7.23
CA ARG A 123 -4.94 14.07 8.13
C ARG A 123 -6.41 14.46 7.92
N THR A 124 -6.75 14.89 6.71
CA THR A 124 -8.11 15.30 6.37
C THR A 124 -8.90 14.13 5.82
N THR A 125 -10.18 14.07 6.18
CA THR A 125 -11.11 13.04 5.70
C THR A 125 -12.22 13.69 4.91
N ARG A 126 -12.55 13.11 3.75
CA ARG A 126 -13.65 13.58 2.89
C ARG A 126 -14.57 12.41 2.53
N ASN A 127 -15.88 12.61 2.68
CA ASN A 127 -16.87 11.69 2.12
C ASN A 127 -16.90 11.84 0.59
N LEU A 128 -16.83 10.74 -0.14
CA LEU A 128 -16.83 10.75 -1.60
C LEU A 128 -18.24 10.73 -2.22
N GLY A 129 -19.30 10.78 -1.41
CA GLY A 129 -20.69 10.82 -1.87
C GLY A 129 -21.23 9.49 -2.40
N PHE A 130 -20.36 8.47 -2.54
CA PHE A 130 -20.75 7.16 -3.04
C PHE A 130 -21.02 6.17 -1.91
N ARG A 131 -22.10 5.40 -2.04
CA ARG A 131 -22.48 4.34 -1.10
C ARG A 131 -22.99 3.13 -1.88
N HIS A 132 -22.44 1.96 -1.57
CA HIS A 132 -22.93 0.71 -2.17
C HIS A 132 -22.77 -0.46 -1.20
N PRO A 133 -23.83 -1.23 -0.88
CA PRO A 133 -23.77 -2.34 0.08
C PRO A 133 -22.69 -3.39 -0.24
N GLY A 134 -22.39 -3.60 -1.52
CA GLY A 134 -21.33 -4.50 -1.96
C GLY A 134 -19.92 -4.12 -1.48
N LEU A 135 -19.68 -2.85 -1.12
CA LEU A 135 -18.38 -2.39 -0.63
C LEU A 135 -18.02 -2.93 0.76
N ARG A 136 -19.04 -3.34 1.55
CA ARG A 136 -18.86 -3.86 2.91
C ARG A 136 -18.34 -5.30 2.93
N ARG A 137 -18.39 -6.03 1.81
CA ARG A 137 -17.86 -7.41 1.76
C ARG A 137 -16.41 -7.41 2.24
N THR A 138 -16.23 -8.06 3.37
CA THR A 138 -14.96 -8.25 4.06
C THR A 138 -14.09 -9.14 3.17
N ILE A 139 -12.99 -8.57 2.72
CA ILE A 139 -11.99 -9.18 1.86
C ILE A 139 -11.27 -10.24 2.70
N TRP A 140 -11.86 -11.43 2.80
CA TRP A 140 -11.17 -12.63 3.27
C TRP A 140 -10.91 -13.61 2.12
N LYS A 141 -11.58 -13.42 0.98
CA LYS A 141 -11.31 -14.13 -0.27
C LYS A 141 -10.97 -13.08 -1.33
N THR A 142 -9.76 -13.19 -1.85
CA THR A 142 -9.07 -12.29 -2.79
C THR A 142 -9.71 -12.17 -4.18
N THR A 143 -10.98 -12.57 -4.34
CA THR A 143 -11.65 -12.64 -5.65
C THR A 143 -12.88 -11.75 -5.79
N ASP A 144 -13.47 -11.23 -4.69
CA ASP A 144 -14.75 -10.49 -4.72
C ASP A 144 -14.64 -9.07 -4.12
N GLY A 145 -13.61 -8.32 -4.51
CA GLY A 145 -13.38 -6.95 -4.02
C GLY A 145 -13.62 -5.89 -5.09
N CYS A 146 -14.27 -4.78 -4.71
CA CYS A 146 -14.15 -3.54 -5.48
C CYS A 146 -12.71 -3.01 -5.33
N SER A 147 -11.96 -2.97 -6.42
CA SER A 147 -10.67 -2.28 -6.53
C SER A 147 -10.90 -0.88 -7.11
N VAL A 148 -10.14 0.09 -6.61
CA VAL A 148 -10.06 1.42 -7.24
C VAL A 148 -8.72 1.49 -7.94
N HIS A 149 -8.77 1.60 -9.28
CA HIS A 149 -7.59 1.71 -10.13
C HIS A 149 -7.39 3.17 -10.53
N PHE A 150 -6.16 3.65 -10.43
CA PHE A 150 -5.75 4.96 -10.90
C PHE A 150 -5.06 4.79 -12.24
N TYR A 151 -5.59 5.44 -13.28
CA TYR A 151 -4.98 5.47 -14.61
C TYR A 151 -4.38 6.87 -14.82
N LYS A 152 -3.10 6.91 -15.20
CA LYS A 152 -2.49 8.12 -15.74
C LYS A 152 -2.78 8.11 -17.25
N GLU A 153 -3.85 8.77 -17.66
CA GLU A 153 -4.12 8.95 -19.09
C GLU A 153 -3.07 9.87 -19.68
N SER A 154 -2.38 9.40 -20.72
CA SER A 154 -1.59 10.26 -21.60
C SER A 154 -2.55 10.86 -22.62
N LEU A 155 -2.73 12.18 -22.59
CA LEU A 155 -3.53 12.91 -23.59
C LEU A 155 -2.84 12.99 -24.96
N VAL A 156 -1.74 12.27 -25.16
CA VAL A 156 -1.05 12.24 -26.45
C VAL A 156 -1.87 11.36 -27.39
N THR A 157 -2.49 11.98 -28.38
CA THR A 157 -3.13 11.29 -29.50
C THR A 157 -2.09 10.43 -30.21
N ILE A 158 -2.24 9.11 -30.14
CA ILE A 158 -1.49 8.20 -31.00
C ILE A 158 -1.99 8.46 -32.42
N LYS A 159 -1.11 8.97 -33.28
CA LYS A 159 -1.35 9.13 -34.72
C LYS A 159 -1.09 7.83 -35.45
#